data_AF-A0A257S3U2-F1
#
_entry.id   AF-A0A257S3U2-F1
#
_cell.length_a   1.000
_cell.length_b   1.000
_cell.length_c   1.000
_cell.angle_alpha   90.00
_cell.angle_beta   90.00
_cell.angle_gamma   90.00
#
_symmetry.space_group_name_H-M   'P 1'
#
loop_
_entity.id
_entity.type
_entity.pdbx_description
1 polymer ?
#
loop_
_entity_poly.entity_id
_entity_poly.type
_entity_poly.pdbx_seq_one_letter_code
_entity_poly.pdbx_strand_id
1 'polypeptide(L)'
;MPPERVTAAASRNTRSSTWRATGLIVVSASGFGAIPILTTIATRSGGSLLNILSWRYLVGTVLLALLAGTTASLRAPLRRLAPVFVFAGGAQALIAFVSLSALAYLPAASLSFLFYTYPAWVAVLATVRGTERLTGPRAAALGLALAGIWVMVGGPRVGSLP
;
A
#
# COMPACT_ATOMS: atom_id res chain seq x y z
N MET A 1 11.06 -45.02 5.39
CA MET A 1 10.12 -44.07 6.06
C MET A 1 8.84 -44.04 5.23
N PRO A 2 7.65 -44.30 5.79
CA PRO A 2 6.44 -44.47 5.00
C PRO A 2 6.00 -43.14 4.33
N PRO A 3 5.61 -43.16 3.04
CA PRO A 3 5.33 -41.96 2.23
C PRO A 3 4.19 -41.08 2.78
N GLU A 4 3.30 -41.68 3.57
CA GLU A 4 2.15 -41.03 4.19
C GLU A 4 2.53 -40.00 5.28
N ARG A 5 3.71 -40.17 5.91
CA ARG A 5 4.21 -39.20 6.90
C ARG A 5 4.79 -37.95 6.25
N VAL A 6 5.30 -38.06 5.02
CA VAL A 6 5.90 -36.94 4.27
C VAL A 6 4.82 -35.99 3.75
N THR A 7 3.71 -36.52 3.23
CA THR A 7 2.57 -35.73 2.75
C THR A 7 1.80 -35.03 3.90
N ALA A 8 1.65 -35.70 5.04
CA ALA A 8 1.03 -35.13 6.24
C ALA A 8 1.91 -34.09 6.96
N ALA A 9 3.24 -34.17 6.85
CA ALA A 9 4.16 -33.17 7.37
C ALA A 9 4.25 -31.94 6.45
N ALA A 10 4.29 -32.15 5.13
CA ALA A 10 4.29 -31.07 4.13
C ALA A 10 3.01 -30.22 4.22
N SER A 11 1.83 -30.83 4.28
CA SER A 11 0.54 -30.12 4.37
C SER A 11 0.36 -29.32 5.68
N ARG A 12 0.92 -29.80 6.80
CA ARG A 12 0.95 -29.06 8.08
C ARG A 12 1.87 -27.84 8.02
N ASN A 13 3.03 -27.96 7.38
CA ASN A 13 3.94 -26.82 7.19
C ASN A 13 3.31 -25.75 6.28
N THR A 14 2.62 -26.15 5.20
CA THR A 14 1.93 -25.20 4.31
C THR A 14 0.78 -24.48 5.02
N ARG A 15 -0.07 -25.19 5.78
CA ARG A 15 -1.17 -24.57 6.54
C ARG A 15 -0.70 -23.56 7.59
N SER A 16 0.36 -23.89 8.35
CA SER A 16 0.90 -22.98 9.36
C SER A 16 1.56 -21.73 8.75
N SER A 17 2.17 -21.88 7.58
CA SER A 17 2.74 -20.76 6.81
C SER A 17 1.64 -19.85 6.25
N THR A 18 0.56 -20.43 5.71
CA THR A 18 -0.57 -19.65 5.19
C THR A 18 -1.22 -18.81 6.28
N TRP A 19 -1.45 -19.34 7.48
CA TRP A 19 -2.07 -18.54 8.55
C TRP A 19 -1.21 -17.38 9.02
N ARG A 20 0.11 -17.58 9.10
CA ARG A 20 1.05 -16.51 9.44
C ARG A 20 1.06 -15.44 8.35
N ALA A 21 1.06 -15.84 7.07
CA ALA A 21 0.98 -14.91 5.96
C ALA A 21 -0.33 -14.12 5.96
N THR A 22 -1.47 -14.78 6.15
CA THR A 22 -2.78 -14.11 6.25
C THR A 22 -2.81 -13.13 7.42
N GLY A 23 -2.30 -13.51 8.59
CA GLY A 23 -2.21 -12.61 9.74
C GLY A 23 -1.38 -11.36 9.43
N LEU A 24 -0.21 -11.52 8.79
CA LEU A 24 0.62 -10.39 8.37
C LEU A 24 -0.07 -9.49 7.35
N ILE A 25 -0.83 -10.07 6.41
CA ILE A 25 -1.63 -9.31 5.43
C ILE A 25 -2.70 -8.49 6.14
N VAL A 26 -3.43 -9.08 7.07
CA VAL A 26 -4.48 -8.37 7.83
C VAL A 26 -3.89 -7.21 8.61
N VAL A 27 -2.79 -7.43 9.35
CA VAL A 27 -2.10 -6.36 10.10
C VAL A 27 -1.63 -5.24 9.16
N SER A 28 -1.04 -5.59 8.02
CA SER A 28 -0.57 -4.62 7.04
C SER A 28 -1.73 -3.82 6.43
N ALA A 29 -2.84 -4.48 6.10
CA ALA A 29 -4.04 -3.85 5.55
C ALA A 29 -4.69 -2.90 6.56
N SER A 30 -4.79 -3.31 7.83
CA SER A 30 -5.28 -2.45 8.91
C SER A 30 -4.38 -1.22 9.11
N GLY A 31 -3.06 -1.42 9.10
CA GLY A 31 -2.10 -0.31 9.16
C GLY A 31 -2.26 0.65 7.98
N PHE A 32 -2.41 0.12 6.77
CA PHE A 32 -2.62 0.92 5.57
C PHE A 32 -3.93 1.73 5.62
N GLY A 33 -5.04 1.11 6.03
CA GLY A 33 -6.34 1.77 6.17
C GLY A 33 -6.38 2.83 7.28
N ALA A 34 -5.57 2.67 8.34
CA ALA A 34 -5.49 3.65 9.42
C ALA A 34 -4.80 4.96 9.01
N ILE A 35 -3.91 4.94 8.01
CA ILE A 35 -3.13 6.11 7.56
C ILE A 35 -4.00 7.35 7.29
N PRO A 36 -4.99 7.31 6.38
CA PRO A 36 -5.74 8.52 6.05
C PRO A 36 -6.58 9.00 7.24
N ILE A 37 -7.13 8.10 8.06
CA ILE A 37 -7.94 8.44 9.23
C ILE A 37 -7.09 9.16 10.29
N LEU A 38 -5.96 8.58 10.69
CA LEU A 38 -5.05 9.16 11.66
C LEU A 38 -4.45 10.48 11.15
N THR A 39 -4.17 10.57 9.85
CA THR A 39 -3.69 11.80 9.22
C THR A 39 -4.75 12.90 9.31
N THR A 40 -6.02 12.60 9.01
CA THR A 40 -7.12 13.56 9.17
C THR A 40 -7.28 14.03 10.62
N ILE A 41 -7.16 13.13 11.60
CA ILE A 41 -7.23 13.49 13.02
C ILE A 41 -6.08 14.44 13.39
N ALA A 42 -4.85 14.09 13.00
CA ALA A 42 -3.66 14.87 13.33
C ALA A 42 -3.62 16.24 12.61
N THR A 43 -4.12 16.33 11.37
CA THR A 43 -4.21 17.63 10.67
C THR A 43 -5.32 18.50 11.24
N ARG A 44 -6.45 17.91 11.67
CA ARG A 44 -7.54 18.64 12.34
C ARG A 44 -7.15 19.18 13.72
N SER A 45 -6.21 18.54 14.42
CA SER A 45 -5.65 19.07 15.67
C SER A 45 -4.58 20.16 15.45
N GLY A 46 -4.43 20.68 14.23
CA GLY A 46 -3.48 21.74 13.88
C GLY A 46 -2.10 21.24 13.46
N GLY A 47 -1.89 19.93 13.35
CA GLY A 47 -0.64 19.35 12.89
C GLY A 47 -0.38 19.62 11.41
N SER A 48 0.82 20.12 11.08
CA SER A 48 1.24 20.23 9.68
C SER A 48 1.41 18.84 9.05
N LEU A 49 0.87 18.67 7.83
CA LEU A 49 1.00 17.43 7.07
C LEU A 49 2.47 17.02 6.89
N LEU A 50 3.35 17.98 6.61
CA LEU A 50 4.79 17.73 6.48
C LEU A 50 5.36 17.11 7.75
N ASN A 51 5.03 17.67 8.91
CA ASN A 51 5.50 17.17 10.20
C ASN A 51 5.00 15.74 10.49
N ILE A 52 3.73 15.46 10.15
CA ILE A 52 3.13 14.13 10.30
C ILE A 52 3.87 13.10 9.44
N LEU A 53 4.15 13.42 8.17
CA LEU A 53 4.90 12.53 7.28
C LEU A 53 6.34 12.35 7.75
N SER A 54 7.03 13.43 8.15
CA SER A 54 8.40 13.36 8.68
C SER A 54 8.48 12.40 9.86
N TRP A 55 7.55 12.50 10.81
CA TRP A 55 7.51 11.59 11.96
C TRP A 55 7.19 10.14 11.54
N ARG A 56 6.25 9.95 10.60
CA ARG A 56 5.91 8.63 10.06
C ARG A 56 7.12 7.93 9.44
N TYR A 57 7.90 8.66 8.66
CA TYR A 57 9.12 8.13 8.04
C TYR A 57 10.24 7.90 9.04
N LEU A 58 10.41 8.78 10.03
CA LEU A 58 11.40 8.62 11.08
C LEU A 58 11.13 7.35 11.89
N VAL A 59 9.91 7.21 12.40
CA VAL A 59 9.49 6.02 13.15
C VAL A 59 9.61 4.75 12.30
N GLY A 60 9.15 4.79 11.05
CA GLY A 60 9.28 3.67 10.12
C GLY A 60 10.74 3.27 9.89
N THR A 61 11.63 4.25 9.73
CA THR A 61 13.07 4.01 9.55
C THR A 61 13.69 3.38 10.79
N VAL A 62 13.38 3.89 12.00
CA VAL A 62 13.87 3.33 13.26
C VAL A 62 13.37 1.89 13.44
N LEU A 63 12.09 1.64 13.24
CA LEU A 63 11.52 0.29 13.36
C LEU A 63 12.14 -0.67 12.35
N LEU A 64 12.28 -0.28 11.09
CA LEU A 64 12.92 -1.10 10.07
C LEU A 64 14.40 -1.34 10.38
N ALA A 65 15.13 -0.35 10.89
CA ALA A 65 16.52 -0.51 11.31
C ALA A 65 16.65 -1.51 12.47
N LEU A 66 15.74 -1.47 13.45
CA LEU A 66 15.70 -2.43 14.54
C LEU A 66 15.35 -3.84 14.06
N LEU A 67 14.35 -3.98 13.17
CA LEU A 67 13.94 -5.28 12.60
C LEU A 67 14.99 -5.89 11.68
N ALA A 68 15.67 -5.06 10.88
CA ALA A 68 16.72 -5.51 9.99
C ALA A 68 17.98 -5.98 10.75
N GLY A 69 18.12 -5.59 12.03
CA GLY A 69 19.29 -5.89 12.86
C GLY A 69 20.59 -5.30 12.31
N THR A 70 21.73 -5.67 12.92
CA THR A 70 23.07 -5.41 12.37
C THR A 70 23.39 -6.36 11.22
N THR A 71 22.53 -6.42 10.21
CA THR A 71 22.74 -7.32 9.08
C THR A 71 23.88 -6.78 8.22
N ALA A 72 24.99 -7.53 8.17
CA ALA A 72 26.18 -7.27 7.35
C ALA A 72 25.90 -7.16 5.83
N SER A 73 24.66 -7.40 5.40
CA SER A 73 24.19 -7.26 4.02
C SER A 73 23.96 -5.81 3.56
N LEU A 74 24.01 -4.82 4.48
CA LEU A 74 23.99 -3.39 4.12
C LEU A 74 25.34 -2.88 3.57
N ARG A 75 26.34 -3.75 3.40
CA ARG A 75 27.68 -3.43 2.86
C ARG A 75 27.71 -3.08 1.36
N ALA A 76 26.54 -2.96 0.71
CA ALA A 76 26.50 -2.39 -0.63
C ALA A 76 27.01 -0.94 -0.58
N PRO A 77 27.92 -0.54 -1.48
CA PRO A 77 28.53 0.79 -1.43
C PRO A 77 27.43 1.84 -1.55
N LEU A 78 27.32 2.70 -0.54
CA LEU A 78 26.28 3.73 -0.43
C LEU A 78 26.16 4.59 -1.69
N ARG A 79 27.27 4.82 -2.40
CA ARG A 79 27.32 5.52 -3.70
C ARG A 79 26.52 4.84 -4.82
N ARG A 80 26.44 3.49 -4.84
CA ARG A 80 25.65 2.76 -5.84
C ARG A 80 24.16 2.75 -5.53
N LEU A 81 23.81 2.81 -4.24
CA LEU A 81 22.42 2.82 -3.79
C LEU A 81 21.83 4.23 -3.66
N ALA A 82 22.66 5.27 -3.54
CA ALA A 82 22.24 6.66 -3.45
C ALA A 82 21.21 7.08 -4.52
N PRO A 83 21.40 6.82 -5.83
CA PRO A 83 20.40 7.20 -6.82
C PRO A 83 19.09 6.43 -6.65
N VAL A 84 19.14 5.17 -6.24
CA VAL A 84 17.94 4.36 -5.98
C VAL A 84 17.19 4.87 -4.75
N PHE A 85 17.89 5.22 -3.67
CA PHE A 85 17.26 5.79 -2.48
C PHE A 85 16.64 7.15 -2.75
N VAL A 86 17.35 8.03 -3.47
CA VAL A 86 16.83 9.35 -3.82
C VAL A 86 15.62 9.22 -4.73
N PHE A 87 15.68 8.36 -5.76
CA PHE A 87 14.58 8.21 -6.69
C PHE A 87 13.38 7.48 -6.06
N ALA A 88 13.58 6.29 -5.49
CA ALA A 88 12.50 5.50 -4.90
C ALA A 88 11.95 6.15 -3.63
N GLY A 89 12.83 6.63 -2.73
CA GLY A 89 12.43 7.33 -1.52
C GLY A 89 11.77 8.68 -1.82
N GLY A 90 12.34 9.46 -2.74
CA GLY A 90 11.77 10.73 -3.18
C GLY A 90 10.41 10.57 -3.86
N ALA A 91 10.28 9.62 -4.80
CA ALA A 91 9.01 9.31 -5.43
C ALA A 91 7.97 8.83 -4.42
N GLN A 92 8.36 7.97 -3.48
CA GLN A 92 7.47 7.47 -2.44
C GLN A 92 7.01 8.61 -1.51
N ALA A 93 7.92 9.49 -1.08
CA ALA A 93 7.59 10.65 -0.26
C ALA A 93 6.65 11.62 -0.99
N LEU A 94 6.91 11.88 -2.27
CA LEU A 94 6.08 12.71 -3.13
C LEU A 94 4.68 12.13 -3.28
N ILE A 95 4.57 10.84 -3.61
CA ILE A 95 3.28 10.14 -3.74
C ILE A 95 2.51 10.22 -2.41
N ALA A 96 3.16 9.96 -1.28
CA ALA A 96 2.51 10.04 0.02
C ALA A 96 2.03 11.45 0.36
N PHE A 97 2.85 12.46 0.10
CA PHE A 97 2.49 13.86 0.33
C PHE A 97 1.31 14.31 -0.53
N VAL A 98 1.38 14.08 -1.85
CA VAL A 98 0.33 14.44 -2.80
C VAL A 98 -0.96 13.66 -2.52
N SER A 99 -0.86 12.37 -2.19
CA SER A 99 -2.06 11.59 -1.88
C SER A 99 -2.73 12.10 -0.61
N LEU A 100 -1.96 12.33 0.47
CA LEU A 100 -2.54 12.75 1.75
C LEU A 100 -2.95 14.22 1.79
N SER A 101 -2.37 15.09 0.95
CA SER A 101 -2.86 16.47 0.80
C SER A 101 -4.27 16.52 0.23
N ALA A 102 -4.69 15.49 -0.53
CA ALA A 102 -6.07 15.38 -1.00
C ALA A 102 -7.10 15.26 0.14
N LEU A 103 -6.70 14.90 1.36
CA LEU A 103 -7.57 14.90 2.55
C LEU A 103 -8.10 16.31 2.90
N ALA A 104 -7.48 17.37 2.39
CA ALA A 104 -8.01 18.72 2.51
C ALA A 104 -9.29 18.94 1.67
N TYR A 105 -9.50 18.11 0.64
CA TYR A 105 -10.59 18.25 -0.32
C TYR A 105 -11.60 17.10 -0.29
N LEU A 106 -11.18 15.92 0.18
CA LEU A 106 -11.96 14.70 0.13
C LEU A 106 -11.92 13.94 1.48
N PRO A 107 -13.00 13.25 1.86
CA PRO A 107 -12.99 12.33 3.00
C PRO A 107 -11.97 11.19 2.84
N ALA A 108 -11.48 10.67 3.97
CA ALA A 108 -10.52 9.54 4.01
C ALA A 108 -11.00 8.30 3.23
N ALA A 109 -12.30 8.01 3.28
CA ALA A 109 -12.91 6.90 2.53
C ALA A 109 -12.79 7.10 1.01
N SER A 110 -13.18 8.28 0.51
CA SER A 110 -13.09 8.62 -0.92
C SER A 110 -11.65 8.58 -1.43
N LEU A 111 -10.69 9.09 -0.64
CA LEU A 111 -9.27 8.98 -0.96
C LEU A 111 -8.84 7.51 -1.10
N SER A 112 -9.27 6.65 -0.18
CA SER A 112 -8.90 5.22 -0.20
C SER A 112 -9.43 4.52 -1.45
N PHE A 113 -10.68 4.81 -1.86
CA PHE A 113 -11.23 4.26 -3.10
C PHE A 113 -10.51 4.76 -4.34
N LEU A 114 -10.18 6.05 -4.38
CA LEU A 114 -9.40 6.61 -5.47
C LEU A 114 -8.01 5.95 -5.54
N PHE A 115 -7.37 5.71 -4.41
CA PHE A 115 -6.09 5.01 -4.35
C PHE A 115 -6.20 3.57 -4.90
N TYR A 116 -7.31 2.88 -4.64
CA TYR A 116 -7.58 1.55 -5.21
C TYR A 116 -7.85 1.55 -6.72
N THR A 117 -7.89 2.70 -7.40
CA THR A 117 -7.82 2.74 -8.88
C THR A 117 -6.42 2.47 -9.40
N TYR A 118 -5.38 2.58 -8.57
CA TYR A 118 -3.98 2.42 -9.00
C TYR A 118 -3.70 1.08 -9.70
N PRO A 119 -4.12 -0.10 -9.18
CA PRO A 119 -3.92 -1.37 -9.87
C PRO A 119 -4.53 -1.39 -11.27
N ALA A 120 -5.66 -0.69 -11.47
CA ALA A 120 -6.28 -0.57 -12.78
C ALA A 120 -5.40 0.23 -13.76
N TRP A 121 -4.90 1.39 -13.31
CA TRP A 121 -3.96 2.20 -14.09
C TRP A 121 -2.65 1.47 -14.38
N VAL A 122 -2.13 0.71 -13.42
CA VAL A 122 -0.94 -0.14 -13.60
C VAL A 122 -1.18 -1.18 -14.70
N ALA A 123 -2.33 -1.87 -14.68
CA ALA A 123 -2.67 -2.86 -15.71
C ALA A 123 -2.79 -2.22 -17.11
N VAL A 124 -3.43 -1.05 -17.22
CA VAL A 124 -3.51 -0.31 -18.49
C VAL A 124 -2.12 0.05 -18.99
N LEU A 125 -1.28 0.65 -18.14
CA LEU A 125 0.08 1.05 -18.51
C LEU A 125 0.96 -0.16 -18.87
N ALA A 126 0.85 -1.28 -18.14
CA ALA A 126 1.55 -2.52 -18.45
C ALA A 126 1.17 -3.06 -19.83
N THR A 127 -0.09 -2.92 -20.20
CA THR A 127 -0.58 -3.33 -21.52
C THR A 127 -0.10 -2.39 -22.62
N VAL A 128 -0.21 -1.08 -22.42
CA VAL A 128 0.28 -0.06 -23.37
C VAL A 128 1.78 -0.21 -23.60
N ARG A 129 2.56 -0.57 -22.57
CA ARG A 129 3.99 -0.86 -22.66
C ARG A 129 4.31 -2.22 -23.30
N GLY A 130 3.31 -3.02 -23.66
CA GLY A 130 3.49 -4.35 -24.23
C GLY A 130 4.06 -5.39 -23.25
N THR A 131 4.14 -5.07 -21.96
CA THR A 131 4.67 -5.98 -20.93
C THR A 131 3.69 -7.10 -20.57
N GLU A 132 2.39 -6.90 -20.85
CA GLU A 132 1.36 -7.88 -20.55
C GLU A 132 0.25 -7.85 -21.61
N ARG A 133 -0.29 -9.03 -21.98
CA ARG A 133 -1.41 -9.14 -22.94
C ARG A 133 -2.74 -9.05 -22.19
N LEU A 134 -3.55 -8.03 -22.48
CA LEU A 134 -4.94 -7.96 -22.02
C LEU A 134 -5.78 -9.01 -22.76
N THR A 135 -6.05 -10.12 -22.08
CA THR A 135 -7.09 -11.06 -22.49
C THR A 135 -8.47 -10.46 -22.19
N GLY A 136 -9.48 -10.67 -23.03
CA GLY A 136 -10.84 -10.12 -22.84
C GLY A 136 -11.41 -10.18 -21.41
N PRO A 137 -11.27 -11.31 -20.67
CA PRO A 137 -11.72 -11.41 -19.27
C PRO A 137 -11.01 -10.44 -18.31
N ARG A 138 -9.73 -10.12 -18.52
CA ARG A 138 -8.98 -9.16 -17.70
C ARG A 138 -9.45 -7.74 -17.95
N ALA A 139 -9.76 -7.40 -19.20
CA ALA A 139 -10.32 -6.10 -19.56
C ALA A 139 -11.73 -5.92 -18.95
N ALA A 140 -12.56 -6.97 -18.97
CA ALA A 140 -13.87 -6.94 -18.33
C ALA A 140 -13.78 -6.77 -16.80
N ALA A 141 -12.90 -7.53 -16.14
CA ALA A 141 -12.66 -7.40 -14.69
C ALA A 141 -12.15 -6.00 -14.31
N LEU A 142 -11.25 -5.43 -15.14
CA LEU A 142 -10.75 -4.07 -14.99
C LEU A 142 -11.88 -3.03 -15.11
N GLY A 143 -12.72 -3.17 -16.14
CA GLY A 143 -13.89 -2.31 -16.33
C GLY A 143 -14.88 -2.39 -15.16
N LEU A 144 -15.13 -3.60 -14.66
CA LEU A 144 -16.00 -3.82 -13.49
C LEU A 144 -15.42 -3.17 -12.22
N ALA A 145 -14.11 -3.32 -11.98
CA ALA A 145 -13.43 -2.71 -10.84
C ALA A 145 -13.49 -1.18 -10.89
N LEU A 146 -13.24 -0.58 -12.08
CA LEU A 146 -13.34 0.86 -12.29
C LEU A 146 -14.78 1.38 -12.11
N ALA A 147 -15.77 0.63 -12.61
CA ALA A 147 -17.19 0.96 -12.42
C ALA A 147 -17.57 0.95 -10.93
N GLY A 148 -17.11 -0.05 -10.16
CA GLY A 148 -17.33 -0.10 -8.72
C GLY A 148 -16.73 1.11 -7.99
N ILE A 149 -15.51 1.51 -8.35
CA ILE A 149 -14.88 2.71 -7.77
C ILE A 149 -15.65 3.99 -8.15
N TRP A 150 -16.10 4.11 -9.41
CA TRP A 150 -16.90 5.25 -9.85
C TRP A 150 -18.20 5.39 -9.06
N VAL A 151 -18.93 4.29 -8.83
CA VAL A 151 -20.12 4.27 -7.98
C VAL A 151 -19.81 4.72 -6.56
N MET A 152 -18.68 4.28 -6.02
CA MET A 152 -18.30 4.56 -4.64
C MET A 152 -17.83 6.01 -4.41
N VAL A 153 -17.18 6.60 -5.41
CA VAL A 153 -16.74 8.00 -5.39
C VAL A 153 -17.87 8.96 -5.77
N GLY A 154 -18.77 8.53 -6.67
CA GLY A 154 -19.92 9.31 -7.16
C GLY A 154 -21.16 9.25 -6.25
N GLY A 155 -21.14 8.46 -5.18
CA GLY A 155 -22.26 8.36 -4.23
C GLY A 155 -22.55 9.69 -3.52
N PRO A 156 -23.82 9.97 -3.14
CA PRO A 156 -24.22 11.24 -2.53
C PRO A 156 -23.37 11.57 -1.31
N ARG A 157 -22.87 12.81 -1.26
CA ARG A 157 -22.26 13.39 -0.06
C ARG A 157 -23.28 13.25 1.08
N VAL A 158 -22.98 12.42 2.09
CA VAL A 158 -23.78 12.40 3.31
C VAL A 158 -23.66 13.79 3.95
N GLY A 159 -24.71 14.59 3.75
CA GLY A 159 -25.09 15.75 4.53
C GLY A 159 -24.00 16.78 4.76
N SER A 160 -23.95 17.80 3.90
CA SER A 160 -23.96 19.16 4.44
C SER A 160 -25.22 19.32 5.28
N LEU A 161 -25.09 19.22 6.59
CA LEU A 161 -26.08 19.66 7.57
C LEU A 161 -25.33 20.49 8.62
N PRO A 162 -25.99 21.53 9.15
CA PRO A 162 -25.68 22.95 8.97
C PRO A 162 -24.37 23.44 9.60
#